data_AF-A0A932R4Q9-F1
#
_entry.id   AF-A0A932R4Q9-F1
#
_cell.length_a   1.000
_cell.length_b   1.000
_cell.length_c   1.000
_cell.angle_alpha   90.00
_cell.angle_beta   90.00
_cell.angle_gamma   90.00
#
_symmetry.space_group_name_H-M   'P 1'
#
loop_
_entity.id
_entity.type
_entity.pdbx_description
1 polymer ?
#
loop_
_entity_poly.entity_id
_entity_poly.type
_entity_poly.pdbx_seq_one_letter_code
_entity_poly.pdbx_strand_id
1 'polypeptide(L)' 'MANQADEKKKSNACKVCKGTGKCRACRGRGMIINHAGAPTTRCVDCQGSGECTVCKGEGVLKD' A
#
# COMPACT_ATOMS: atom_id res chain seq x y z
N MET A 1 -8.31 27.12 3.12
CA MET A 1 -9.31 26.04 3.11
C MET A 1 -8.84 25.01 2.09
N ALA A 2 -8.14 23.96 2.50
CA ALA A 2 -7.62 22.90 1.61
C ALA A 2 -8.59 21.70 1.64
N ASN A 3 -8.82 20.92 0.59
CA ASN A 3 -8.62 21.05 -0.86
C ASN A 3 -9.60 20.02 -1.46
N GLN A 4 -10.32 20.34 -2.54
CA GLN A 4 -11.31 19.43 -3.14
C GLN A 4 -10.69 18.17 -3.81
N ALA A 5 -9.38 17.98 -3.69
CA ALA A 5 -8.65 16.81 -4.18
C ALA A 5 -8.74 15.58 -3.26
N ASP A 6 -9.12 15.77 -1.99
CA ASP A 6 -9.15 14.71 -0.99
C ASP A 6 -10.43 13.86 -1.06
N GLU A 7 -11.56 14.47 -1.43
CA GLU A 7 -12.88 13.81 -1.42
C GLU A 7 -13.14 12.99 -2.70
N LYS A 8 -12.62 13.40 -3.86
CA LYS A 8 -12.74 12.61 -5.12
C LYS A 8 -11.88 11.34 -5.10
N LYS A 9 -10.77 11.33 -4.36
CA LYS A 9 -9.94 10.13 -4.16
C LYS A 9 -10.65 9.08 -3.28
N LYS A 10 -11.67 9.44 -2.52
CA LYS A 10 -12.30 8.57 -1.53
C LYS A 10 -13.22 7.51 -2.14
N SER A 11 -13.91 7.83 -3.25
CA SER A 11 -14.83 6.90 -3.92
C SER A 11 -14.10 5.73 -4.59
N ASN A 12 -12.97 6.00 -5.25
CA ASN A 12 -12.15 4.97 -5.89
C ASN A 12 -10.89 4.61 -5.09
N ALA A 13 -10.76 5.07 -3.84
CA ALA A 13 -9.65 4.68 -2.99
C ALA A 13 -9.63 3.17 -2.85
N CYS A 14 -8.47 2.56 -3.08
CA CYS A 14 -8.31 1.15 -2.81
C CYS A 14 -8.47 0.92 -1.31
N LYS A 15 -9.59 0.29 -0.93
CA LYS A 15 -9.96 0.02 0.47
C LYS A 15 -8.93 -0.88 1.16
N VAL A 16 -8.26 -1.73 0.38
CA VAL A 16 -7.23 -2.63 0.89
C VAL A 16 -6.05 -1.85 1.42
N CYS A 17 -5.49 -0.89 0.67
CA CYS A 17 -4.37 -0.07 1.14
C CYS A 17 -4.78 1.32 1.68
N LYS A 18 -6.08 1.58 1.81
CA LYS A 18 -6.66 2.86 2.25
C LYS A 18 -6.12 4.06 1.46
N GLY A 19 -6.01 3.92 0.15
CA GLY A 19 -5.51 5.02 -0.69
C GLY A 19 -3.99 5.16 -0.78
N THR A 20 -3.22 4.38 0.00
CA THR A 20 -1.75 4.59 0.11
C THR A 20 -0.94 3.97 -1.02
N GLY A 21 -1.51 2.99 -1.74
CA GLY A 21 -0.77 2.21 -2.74
C GLY A 21 0.20 1.17 -2.15
N LYS A 22 0.43 1.17 -0.84
CA LYS A 22 1.44 0.31 -0.20
C LYS A 22 0.86 -1.02 0.26
N CYS A 23 1.66 -2.09 0.19
CA CYS A 23 1.34 -3.37 0.81
C CYS A 23 1.18 -3.17 2.32
N ARG A 24 0.09 -3.66 2.91
CA ARG A 24 -0.18 -3.47 4.35
C ARG A 24 0.68 -4.33 5.26
N ALA A 25 1.07 -5.52 4.81
CA ALA A 25 1.89 -6.44 5.60
C ALA A 25 3.30 -5.88 5.82
N CYS A 26 3.97 -5.46 4.75
CA CYS A 26 5.32 -4.87 4.85
C CYS A 26 5.35 -3.34 4.87
N ARG A 27 4.19 -2.68 4.84
CA ARG A 27 4.04 -1.22 4.84
C ARG A 27 4.84 -0.51 3.74
N GLY A 28 4.95 -1.11 2.56
CA GLY A 28 5.73 -0.53 1.45
C GLY A 28 7.17 -1.03 1.31
N ARG A 29 7.68 -1.83 2.25
CA ARG A 29 9.11 -2.19 2.30
C ARG A 29 9.51 -3.35 1.39
N GLY A 30 8.54 -4.14 0.92
CA GLY A 30 8.82 -5.41 0.22
C GLY A 30 9.36 -6.53 1.13
N MET A 31 9.76 -6.25 2.36
CA MET A 31 10.28 -7.24 3.30
C MET A 31 9.59 -7.17 4.66
N ILE A 32 9.51 -8.32 5.32
CA ILE A 32 9.21 -8.41 6.74
C ILE A 32 10.49 -8.08 7.50
N ILE A 33 10.34 -7.31 8.58
CA ILE A 33 11.44 -6.85 9.41
C ILE A 33 11.18 -7.34 10.84
N ASN A 34 12.25 -7.74 11.52
CA ASN A 34 12.16 -8.12 12.92
C ASN A 34 12.11 -6.87 13.83
N HIS A 35 12.00 -7.11 15.14
CA HIS A 35 11.99 -6.04 16.15
C HIS A 35 13.28 -5.21 16.20
N ALA A 36 14.40 -5.75 15.71
CA ALA A 36 15.67 -5.02 15.57
C ALA A 36 15.74 -4.17 14.29
N GLY A 37 14.68 -4.16 13.46
CA GLY A 37 14.62 -3.43 12.20
C GLY A 37 15.37 -4.09 11.04
N ALA A 38 15.90 -5.30 11.22
CA ALA A 38 16.60 -6.03 10.18
C ALA A 38 15.61 -6.84 9.31
N PRO A 39 15.79 -6.87 7.97
CA PRO A 39 14.94 -7.64 7.08
C PRO A 39 15.12 -9.14 7.34
N THR A 40 14.02 -9.87 7.46
CA THR A 40 14.01 -11.31 7.72
C THR A 40 13.69 -12.10 6.47
N THR A 41 12.60 -11.74 5.80
CA THR A 41 12.13 -12.46 4.61
C THR A 41 11.36 -11.54 3.68
N ARG A 42 11.24 -11.95 2.41
CA ARG A 42 10.43 -11.27 1.41
C ARG A 42 8.96 -11.31 1.86
N CYS A 43 8.28 -10.17 1.74
CA CYS A 43 6.86 -10.10 2.02
C CYS A 43 6.09 -10.94 0.99
N VAL A 44 5.45 -12.01 1.44
CA VAL A 44 4.73 -12.96 0.57
C VAL A 44 3.50 -12.30 -0.08
N ASP A 45 2.80 -11.43 0.63
CA ASP A 45 1.58 -10.77 0.15
C ASP A 45 1.79 -9.89 -1.09
N CYS A 46 2.94 -9.22 -1.17
CA CYS A 46 3.31 -8.38 -2.30
C CYS A 46 4.42 -8.99 -3.14
N GLN A 47 4.85 -10.21 -2.82
CA GLN A 47 6.02 -10.86 -3.41
C GLN A 47 7.18 -9.85 -3.50
N GLY A 48 7.48 -9.15 -2.42
CA GLY A 48 8.59 -8.20 -2.37
C GLY A 48 8.48 -6.88 -3.11
N SER A 49 7.39 -6.59 -3.85
CA SER A 49 7.27 -5.29 -4.52
C SER A 49 7.09 -4.13 -3.52
N GLY A 50 6.53 -4.41 -2.36
CA GLY A 50 6.10 -3.38 -1.40
C GLY A 50 4.79 -2.71 -1.78
N GLU A 51 4.22 -3.03 -2.93
CA GLU A 51 3.02 -2.40 -3.45
C GLU A 51 1.76 -3.17 -3.03
N CYS A 52 0.64 -2.46 -2.93
CA CYS A 52 -0.65 -3.09 -2.78
C CYS A 52 -0.98 -3.82 -4.08
N THR A 53 -1.06 -5.15 -4.04
CA THR A 53 -1.33 -6.01 -5.19
C THR A 53 -2.68 -5.75 -5.84
N VAL A 54 -3.64 -5.24 -5.07
CA VAL A 54 -5.01 -4.97 -5.52
C VAL A 54 -5.11 -3.72 -6.39
N CYS A 55 -4.38 -2.66 -6.05
CA CYS A 55 -4.33 -1.43 -6.86
C CYS A 55 -3.00 -1.23 -7.59
N LYS A 56 -2.10 -2.22 -7.53
CA LYS A 56 -0.77 -2.22 -8.13
C LYS A 56 0.04 -0.94 -7.83
N GLY A 57 0.04 -0.49 -6.57
CA GLY A 57 0.81 0.70 -6.18
C GLY A 57 0.08 2.04 -6.33
N GLU A 58 -1.01 2.10 -7.09
CA GLU A 58 -1.67 3.37 -7.47
C GLU A 58 -2.44 4.02 -6.32
N GLY A 59 -2.85 3.24 -5.32
CA GLY A 59 -3.71 3.70 -4.22
C GLY A 59 -5.18 3.85 -4.59
N VAL A 60 -5.54 3.75 -5.87
CA VAL A 60 -6.92 3.81 -6.38
C VAL A 60 -7.23 2.58 -7.21
N LEU A 61 -8.49 2.15 -7.22
CA LEU A 61 -8.99 1.17 -8.17
C LEU A 61 -9.39 1.90 -9.45
N LYS A 62 -8.91 1.40 -10.59
CA LYS A 62 -9.38 1.82 -11.91
C LYS A 62 -10.52 0.89 -12.28
N ASP A 63 -11.66 1.47 -12.64
CA ASP A 63 -12.84 0.75 -13.15
C ASP A 63 -12.52 -0.06 -14.42
#